data_AF-A0A3M1LB35-F1
#
_entry.id   AF-A0A3M1LB35-F1
#
_cell.length_a   1.000
_cell.length_b   1.000
_cell.length_c   1.000
_cell.angle_alpha   90.00
_cell.angle_beta   90.00
_cell.angle_gamma   90.00
#
_symmetry.space_group_name_H-M   'P 1'
#
loop_
_entity.id
_entity.type
_entity.pdbx_description
1 polymer ?
#
loop_
_entity_poly.entity_id
_entity_poly.type
_entity_poly.pdbx_seq_one_letter_code
_entity_poly.pdbx_strand_id
1 'polypeptide(L)'
;MNEKRMNVWLILGALLIVAAVALVACGGQATPAPTTPPKAKPVSPTQPPPPKATEAPTMSFAQYLDQAMDAAKAGDAEKAKEMLNGALQAAENDADKALVNELLDDVEKGNLDEVAED
;
A
#
# COMPACT_ATOMS: atom_id res chain seq x y z
N MET A 1 30.35 -8.71 -24.52
CA MET A 1 29.23 -8.18 -23.73
C MET A 1 27.93 -8.77 -24.28
N ASN A 2 27.50 -9.96 -23.89
CA ASN A 2 26.14 -10.46 -24.24
C ASN A 2 25.59 -11.55 -23.30
N GLU A 3 26.42 -12.22 -22.50
CA GLU A 3 25.95 -13.32 -21.62
C GLU A 3 25.05 -12.86 -20.46
N LYS A 4 25.28 -11.65 -19.91
CA LYS A 4 24.48 -11.14 -18.78
C LYS A 4 23.03 -10.80 -19.15
N ARG A 5 22.74 -10.50 -20.42
CA ARG A 5 21.40 -10.09 -20.86
C ARG A 5 20.45 -11.30 -21.03
N MET A 6 20.98 -12.48 -21.31
CA MET A 6 20.18 -13.68 -21.53
C MET A 6 19.70 -14.32 -20.22
N ASN A 7 20.49 -14.23 -19.15
CA ASN A 7 20.10 -14.75 -17.82
C ASN A 7 19.06 -13.87 -17.13
N VAL A 8 19.10 -12.55 -17.34
CA VAL A 8 18.09 -11.63 -16.79
C VAL A 8 16.73 -11.89 -17.42
N TRP A 9 16.67 -12.17 -18.73
CA TRP A 9 15.41 -12.45 -19.42
C TRP A 9 14.79 -13.80 -19.02
N LEU A 10 15.62 -14.82 -18.75
CA LEU A 10 15.16 -16.13 -18.25
C LEU A 10 14.61 -16.06 -16.83
N ILE A 11 15.23 -15.27 -15.94
CA ILE A 11 14.75 -15.09 -14.55
C ILE A 11 13.45 -14.28 -14.53
N LEU A 12 13.34 -13.24 -15.35
CA LEU A 12 12.11 -12.42 -15.45
C LEU A 12 10.91 -13.25 -15.97
N GLY A 13 11.14 -14.12 -16.95
CA GLY A 13 10.10 -14.99 -17.50
C GLY A 13 9.61 -16.05 -16.51
N ALA A 14 10.53 -16.66 -15.73
CA ALA A 14 10.17 -17.68 -14.75
C ALA A 14 9.35 -17.11 -13.57
N LEU A 15 9.65 -15.88 -13.13
CA LEU A 15 8.93 -15.21 -12.04
C LEU A 15 7.47 -14.91 -12.42
N LEU A 16 7.23 -14.57 -13.69
CA LEU A 16 5.91 -14.23 -14.22
C LEU A 16 4.96 -15.45 -14.28
N ILE A 17 5.50 -16.65 -14.50
CA ILE A 17 4.71 -17.88 -14.55
C ILE A 17 4.26 -18.34 -13.15
N VAL A 18 5.08 -18.09 -12.12
CA VAL A 18 4.76 -18.48 -10.72
C VAL A 18 3.63 -17.60 -10.13
N ALA A 19 3.54 -16.33 -10.54
CA ALA A 19 2.49 -15.41 -10.08
C ALA A 19 1.07 -15.78 -10.58
N ALA A 20 0.97 -16.46 -11.73
CA ALA A 20 -0.32 -16.79 -12.34
C ALA A 20 -1.04 -17.99 -11.67
N VAL A 21 -0.33 -18.83 -10.90
CA VAL A 21 -0.90 -20.07 -10.33
C VAL A 21 -1.52 -19.86 -8.94
N ALA A 22 -1.32 -18.70 -8.30
CA ALA A 22 -1.76 -18.44 -6.92
C ALA A 22 -3.24 -17.97 -6.78
N LEU A 23 -3.99 -17.81 -7.87
CA LEU A 23 -5.34 -17.21 -7.88
C LEU A 23 -6.51 -18.21 -7.85
N VAL A 24 -6.28 -19.52 -7.77
CA VAL A 24 -7.35 -20.56 -7.79
C VAL A 24 -7.73 -21.03 -6.38
N ALA A 25 -7.76 -20.13 -5.39
CA ALA A 25 -8.10 -20.48 -4.01
C ALA A 25 -9.01 -19.46 -3.32
N CYS A 26 -10.12 -19.06 -3.96
CA CYS A 26 -11.27 -18.54 -3.23
C CYS A 26 -12.52 -18.57 -4.13
N GLY A 27 -13.28 -19.66 -4.08
CA GLY A 27 -14.54 -19.74 -4.81
C GLY A 27 -15.39 -20.94 -4.41
N GLY A 28 -16.47 -20.68 -3.67
CA GLY A 28 -17.52 -21.66 -3.40
C GLY A 28 -18.05 -21.58 -1.97
N GLN A 29 -18.90 -20.60 -1.64
CA GLN A 29 -20.36 -20.63 -1.79
C GLN A 29 -21.05 -21.08 -0.48
N ALA A 30 -21.72 -20.12 0.16
CA ALA A 30 -22.54 -20.33 1.33
C ALA A 30 -23.93 -20.83 0.93
N THR A 31 -24.35 -21.95 1.53
CA THR A 31 -25.75 -22.42 1.52
C THR A 31 -26.36 -22.12 2.88
N PRO A 32 -27.41 -21.29 2.99
CA PRO A 32 -28.23 -21.29 4.18
C PRO A 32 -29.36 -22.31 4.04
N ALA A 33 -29.57 -23.13 5.07
CA ALA A 33 -30.79 -23.91 5.24
C ALA A 33 -31.44 -23.57 6.59
N PRO A 34 -32.78 -23.68 6.70
CA PRO A 34 -33.56 -22.95 7.71
C PRO A 34 -33.98 -23.80 8.91
N THR A 35 -34.39 -23.07 9.98
CA THR A 35 -35.48 -23.38 10.94
C THR A 35 -35.12 -23.77 12.40
N THR A 36 -35.45 -22.82 13.31
CA THR A 36 -35.96 -22.79 14.72
C THR A 36 -36.33 -24.11 15.47
N PRO A 37 -36.48 -24.18 16.85
CA PRO A 37 -36.82 -23.12 17.84
C PRO A 37 -36.07 -23.28 19.23
N PRO A 38 -36.55 -22.83 20.43
CA PRO A 38 -35.77 -22.03 21.39
C PRO A 38 -35.32 -22.78 22.67
N LYS A 39 -34.15 -22.44 23.25
CA LYS A 39 -33.93 -22.68 24.69
C LYS A 39 -32.75 -21.93 25.30
N ALA A 40 -33.04 -21.40 26.49
CA ALA A 40 -32.17 -20.86 27.54
C ALA A 40 -31.36 -19.60 27.17
N LYS A 41 -31.63 -18.49 27.88
CA LYS A 41 -30.74 -17.33 27.94
C LYS A 41 -29.43 -17.74 28.63
N PRO A 42 -28.28 -17.75 27.95
CA PRO A 42 -27.00 -17.72 28.63
C PRO A 42 -26.76 -16.27 29.03
N VAL A 43 -26.44 -16.05 30.31
CA VAL A 43 -25.87 -14.78 30.75
C VAL A 43 -24.55 -14.58 30.01
N SER A 44 -24.52 -13.60 29.12
CA SER A 44 -23.31 -13.22 28.40
C SER A 44 -22.30 -12.71 29.43
N PRO A 45 -21.07 -13.24 29.48
CA PRO A 45 -20.01 -12.50 30.13
C PRO A 45 -19.87 -11.17 29.37
N THR A 46 -19.94 -10.06 30.11
CA THR A 46 -19.57 -8.74 29.62
C THR A 46 -18.10 -8.79 29.29
N GLN A 47 -17.77 -9.16 28.05
CA GLN A 47 -16.43 -8.99 27.53
C GLN A 47 -16.18 -7.47 27.49
N PRO A 48 -15.09 -6.98 28.10
CA PRO A 48 -14.70 -5.58 27.95
C PRO A 48 -14.63 -5.23 26.47
N PRO A 49 -15.04 -4.02 26.06
CA PRO A 49 -14.85 -3.60 24.68
C PRO A 49 -13.36 -3.78 24.32
N PRO A 50 -13.05 -4.30 23.11
CA PRO A 50 -11.67 -4.35 22.65
C PRO A 50 -11.07 -2.95 22.80
N PRO A 51 -9.78 -2.83 23.20
CA PRO A 51 -9.13 -1.54 23.30
C PRO A 51 -9.32 -0.81 21.99
N LYS A 52 -9.94 0.37 22.07
CA LYS A 52 -10.10 1.29 20.94
C LYS A 52 -8.70 1.46 20.36
N ALA A 53 -8.49 1.00 19.13
CA ALA A 53 -7.22 1.20 18.46
C ALA A 53 -6.89 2.70 18.56
N THR A 54 -5.76 3.01 19.18
CA THR A 54 -5.22 4.36 19.19
C THR A 54 -4.97 4.73 17.74
N GLU A 55 -5.89 5.50 17.15
CA GLU A 55 -5.72 6.09 15.84
C GLU A 55 -4.49 7.00 15.96
N ALA A 56 -3.34 6.54 15.46
CA ALA A 56 -2.23 7.44 15.23
C ALA A 56 -2.75 8.57 14.33
N PRO A 57 -2.35 9.83 14.57
CA PRO A 57 -2.81 10.94 13.75
C PRO A 57 -2.49 10.62 12.29
N THR A 58 -3.54 10.30 11.53
CA THR A 58 -3.41 9.97 10.12
C THR A 58 -3.33 11.30 9.41
N MET A 59 -2.16 11.63 8.87
CA MET A 59 -2.00 12.86 8.10
C MET A 59 -2.88 12.77 6.85
N SER A 60 -3.38 13.91 6.39
CA SER A 60 -4.08 13.99 5.11
C SER A 60 -3.10 13.81 3.94
N PHE A 61 -3.63 13.42 2.78
CA PHE A 61 -2.86 13.32 1.53
C PHE A 61 -2.00 14.56 1.25
N ALA A 62 -2.59 15.76 1.38
CA ALA A 62 -1.90 17.02 1.16
C ALA A 62 -0.75 17.24 2.16
N GLN A 63 -0.91 16.85 3.42
CA GLN A 63 0.15 16.98 4.43
C GLN A 63 1.31 16.02 4.16
N TYR A 64 1.03 14.82 3.65
CA TYR A 64 2.08 13.90 3.21
C TYR A 64 2.86 14.45 2.01
N LEU A 65 2.16 15.02 1.02
CA LEU A 65 2.82 15.65 -0.13
C LEU A 65 3.68 16.84 0.28
N ASP A 66 3.17 17.71 1.16
CA ASP A 66 3.89 18.88 1.67
C ASP A 66 5.20 18.46 2.37
N GLN A 67 5.12 17.50 3.29
CA GLN A 67 6.32 16.97 3.96
C GLN A 67 7.27 16.21 3.04
N ALA A 68 6.74 15.54 2.00
CA ALA A 68 7.56 14.90 0.98
C ALA A 68 8.36 15.92 0.18
N MET A 69 7.73 17.02 -0.21
CA MET A 69 8.37 18.13 -0.94
C MET A 69 9.43 18.83 -0.08
N ASP A 70 9.13 19.08 1.20
CA ASP A 70 10.10 19.65 2.13
C ASP A 70 11.32 18.74 2.34
N ALA A 71 11.09 17.43 2.47
CA ALA A 71 12.17 16.45 2.57
C ALA A 71 12.99 16.39 1.27
N ALA A 72 12.35 16.44 0.11
CA ALA A 72 13.01 16.48 -1.19
C ALA A 72 13.90 17.73 -1.33
N LYS A 73 13.39 18.91 -0.97
CA LYS A 73 14.16 20.18 -0.96
C LYS A 73 15.33 20.15 0.03
N ALA A 74 15.19 19.43 1.14
CA ALA A 74 16.27 19.22 2.09
C ALA A 74 17.30 18.17 1.61
N GLY A 75 17.10 17.54 0.45
CA GLY A 75 17.93 16.46 -0.07
C GLY A 75 17.74 15.12 0.67
N ASP A 76 16.71 14.99 1.50
CA ASP A 76 16.39 13.79 2.26
C ASP A 76 15.44 12.88 1.45
N ALA A 77 16.02 12.20 0.46
CA ALA A 77 15.26 11.33 -0.45
C ALA A 77 14.57 10.16 0.28
N GLU A 78 15.15 9.63 1.35
CA GLU A 78 14.55 8.54 2.13
C GLU A 78 13.29 9.01 2.86
N LYS A 79 13.36 10.17 3.51
CA LYS A 79 12.19 10.77 4.16
C LYS A 79 11.14 11.21 3.14
N ALA A 80 11.55 11.72 1.98
CA ALA A 80 10.62 12.06 0.89
C ALA A 80 9.84 10.83 0.42
N LYS A 81 10.52 9.68 0.22
CA LYS A 81 9.86 8.40 -0.12
C LYS A 81 8.92 7.92 0.98
N GLU A 82 9.31 8.04 2.24
CA GLU A 82 8.46 7.65 3.36
C GLU A 82 7.15 8.45 3.34
N MET A 83 7.24 9.77 3.17
CA MET A 83 6.07 10.65 3.10
C MET A 83 5.22 10.39 1.86
N LEU A 84 5.84 10.16 0.70
CA LEU A 84 5.13 9.77 -0.52
C LEU A 84 4.40 8.43 -0.36
N ASN A 85 4.98 7.44 0.30
CA ASN A 85 4.28 6.19 0.61
C ASN A 85 3.09 6.40 1.56
N GLY A 86 3.21 7.36 2.49
CA GLY A 86 2.09 7.84 3.30
C GLY A 86 0.99 8.48 2.45
N ALA A 87 1.35 9.36 1.50
CA ALA A 87 0.43 9.96 0.55
C ALA A 87 -0.28 8.89 -0.29
N LEU A 88 0.44 7.86 -0.75
CA LEU A 88 -0.11 6.77 -1.56
C LEU A 88 -1.19 5.97 -0.80
N GLN A 89 -1.01 5.80 0.51
CA GLN A 89 -1.99 5.18 1.40
C GLN A 89 -3.19 6.09 1.67
N ALA A 90 -2.98 7.40 1.74
CA ALA A 90 -4.02 8.41 1.95
C ALA A 90 -4.78 8.78 0.66
N ALA A 91 -4.28 8.39 -0.51
CA ALA A 91 -4.86 8.72 -1.80
C ALA A 91 -6.19 7.97 -2.04
N GLU A 92 -7.26 8.73 -2.27
CA GLU A 92 -8.62 8.18 -2.44
C GLU A 92 -8.93 7.80 -3.89
N ASN A 93 -8.19 8.34 -4.87
CA ASN A 93 -8.42 8.13 -6.29
C ASN A 93 -7.15 7.72 -7.04
N ASP A 94 -7.32 7.21 -8.26
CA ASP A 94 -6.20 6.70 -9.07
C ASP A 94 -5.30 7.82 -9.63
N ALA A 95 -5.83 9.03 -9.80
CA ALA A 95 -5.04 10.18 -10.27
C ALA A 95 -4.00 10.59 -9.23
N ASP A 96 -4.39 10.66 -7.95
CA ASP A 96 -3.52 10.97 -6.83
C ASP A 96 -2.43 9.89 -6.66
N LYS A 97 -2.80 8.60 -6.81
CA LYS A 97 -1.84 7.51 -6.78
C LYS A 97 -0.86 7.56 -7.95
N ALA A 98 -1.32 7.92 -9.15
CA ALA A 98 -0.45 8.07 -10.30
C ALA A 98 0.56 9.21 -10.08
N LEU A 99 0.10 10.36 -9.59
CA LEU A 99 0.96 11.50 -9.24
C LEU A 99 2.01 11.13 -8.18
N VAL A 100 1.62 10.44 -7.11
CA VAL A 100 2.56 10.01 -6.07
C VAL A 100 3.58 8.99 -6.61
N ASN A 101 3.19 8.09 -7.50
CA ASN A 101 4.13 7.14 -8.12
C ASN A 101 5.14 7.83 -9.05
N GLU A 102 4.71 8.86 -9.80
CA GLU A 102 5.61 9.69 -10.61
C GLU A 102 6.64 10.40 -9.72
N LEU A 103 6.18 11.02 -8.63
CA LEU A 103 7.05 11.66 -7.64
C LEU A 103 8.02 10.67 -6.97
N LEU A 104 7.60 9.44 -6.69
CA LEU A 104 8.48 8.40 -6.15
C LEU A 104 9.59 8.03 -7.13
N ASP A 105 9.26 7.90 -8.42
CA ASP A 105 10.23 7.60 -9.49
C ASP A 105 11.25 8.75 -9.66
N ASP A 106 10.79 10.01 -9.58
CA ASP A 106 11.68 11.18 -9.63
C ASP A 106 12.64 11.26 -8.43
N VAL A 107 12.13 10.99 -7.23
CA VAL A 107 12.94 10.91 -6.00
C VAL A 107 13.95 9.76 -6.09
N GLU A 108 13.57 8.59 -6.64
CA GLU A 108 14.46 7.44 -6.81
C GLU A 108 15.57 7.67 -7.83
N LYS A 109 15.27 8.38 -8.91
CA LYS A 109 16.26 8.78 -9.91
C LYS A 109 17.23 9.84 -9.41
N GLY A 110 16.97 10.43 -8.24
CA GLY A 110 17.75 11.53 -7.70
C GLY A 110 17.62 12.80 -8.53
N ASN A 111 16.54 12.93 -9.32
CA ASN A 111 16.28 14.13 -10.13
C ASN A 111 15.67 15.27 -9.31
N LEU A 112 15.94 15.30 -7.99
CA LEU A 112 15.42 16.30 -7.07
C LEU A 112 16.06 17.68 -7.26
N ASP A 113 17.21 17.75 -7.94
CA ASP A 113 17.90 19.01 -8.25
C ASP A 113 17.03 19.95 -9.11
N GLU A 114 16.16 19.44 -9.98
CA GLU A 114 15.25 20.28 -10.79
C GLU A 114 14.16 20.98 -9.97
N VAL A 115 13.87 20.52 -8.75
CA VAL A 115 12.79 21.05 -7.89
C VAL A 115 13.31 22.07 -6.87
N ALA A 116 14.62 22.13 -6.65
CA ALA A 116 15.26 23.00 -5.66
C ALA A 116 15.71 24.37 -6.22
N GLU A 117 15.63 24.59 -7.54
CA GLU A 117 16.18 25.77 -8.22
C GLU A 117 15.15 26.85 -8.64
N ASP A 118 13.92 26.88 -8.09
CA ASP A 118 12.95 27.99 -8.35
C ASP A 118 12.79 28.95 -7.16
#